data_AF-A0A924D269-F1
#
_entry.id   AF-A0A924D269-F1
#
_cell.length_a   1.000
_cell.length_b   1.000
_cell.length_c   1.000
_cell.angle_alpha   90.00
_cell.angle_beta   90.00
_cell.angle_gamma   90.00
#
_symmetry.space_group_name_H-M   'P 1'
#
loop_
_entity.id
_entity.type
_entity.pdbx_description
1 polymer ?
#
loop_
_entity_poly.entity_id
_entity_poly.type
_entity_poly.pdbx_seq_one_letter_code
_entity_poly.pdbx_strand_id
1 'polypeptide(L)' 'MVSFAGYAMPIQFEGIITEHLWTRAHAGLFDVSHMGQLLLPLAQDAALEAVLPGDITGLATGALR' A
#
# COMPACT_ATOMS: atom_id res chain seq x y z
N MET A 1 13.99 -6.51 -14.42
CA MET A 1 12.69 -5.79 -14.39
C MET A 1 11.68 -6.57 -15.21
N VAL A 2 10.45 -6.65 -14.73
CA VAL A 2 9.32 -7.33 -15.37
C VAL A 2 8.15 -6.35 -15.53
N SER A 3 7.27 -6.61 -16.49
CA SER A 3 6.02 -5.85 -16.62
C SER A 3 5.03 -6.32 -15.55
N PHE A 4 4.50 -5.38 -14.79
CA PHE A 4 3.45 -5.61 -13.80
C PHE A 4 2.37 -4.52 -13.94
N ALA A 5 1.22 -4.88 -14.51
CA ALA A 5 0.09 -3.96 -14.73
C ALA A 5 0.47 -2.61 -15.40
N GLY A 6 1.45 -2.63 -16.31
CA GLY A 6 1.95 -1.44 -17.02
C GLY A 6 3.14 -0.74 -16.37
N TYR A 7 3.56 -1.16 -15.17
CA TYR A 7 4.77 -0.68 -14.50
C TYR A 7 5.95 -1.62 -14.76
N ALA A 8 7.15 -1.05 -14.90
CA ALA A 8 8.39 -1.82 -14.90
C ALA A 8 8.85 -2.01 -13.45
N MET A 9 8.70 -3.23 -12.91
CA MET A 9 8.96 -3.53 -11.50
C MET A 9 9.99 -4.66 -11.36
N PRO A 10 10.80 -4.71 -10.30
CA PRO A 10 11.63 -5.86 -10.00
C PRO A 10 10.78 -6.95 -9.35
N ILE A 11 10.79 -8.18 -9.91
CA ILE A 11 10.14 -9.33 -9.25
C ILE A 11 11.00 -9.90 -8.11
N GLN A 12 12.32 -9.75 -8.24
CA GLN A 12 13.36 -10.11 -7.28
C GLN A 12 14.65 -9.38 -7.69
N PHE A 13 15.59 -9.28 -6.76
CA PHE A 13 16.95 -8.78 -6.96
C PHE A 13 17.99 -9.91 -6.86
N GLU A 14 18.03 -10.62 -5.73
CA GLU A 14 18.96 -11.73 -5.45
C GLU A 14 18.26 -13.09 -5.46
N GLY A 15 16.95 -13.12 -5.19
CA GLY A 15 16.13 -14.33 -5.24
C GLY A 15 14.95 -14.28 -4.27
N ILE A 16 13.77 -14.72 -4.72
CA ILE A 16 12.52 -14.66 -3.95
C ILE A 16 12.66 -15.26 -2.54
N ILE A 17 13.21 -16.47 -2.40
CA ILE A 17 13.34 -17.13 -1.09
C ILE A 17 14.35 -16.39 -0.20
N THR A 18 15.48 -15.98 -0.76
CA THR A 18 16.52 -15.23 -0.03
C THR A 18 15.96 -13.91 0.50
N GLU A 19 15.28 -13.13 -0.34
CA GLU A 19 14.67 -11.84 0.03
C GLU A 19 13.53 -12.00 1.04
N HIS A 20 12.73 -13.06 0.91
CA HIS A 20 11.70 -13.41 1.88
C HIS A 20 12.32 -13.68 3.26
N LEU A 21 13.30 -14.57 3.33
CA LEU A 21 13.98 -14.93 4.58
C LEU A 21 14.72 -13.71 5.17
N TRP A 22 15.31 -12.86 4.34
CA TRP A 22 15.93 -11.61 4.77
C TRP A 22 14.93 -10.68 5.44
N THR A 23 13.78 -10.42 4.82
CA THR A 23 12.73 -9.55 5.37
C THR A 23 12.15 -10.10 6.68
N ARG A 24 12.15 -11.42 6.85
CA ARG A 24 11.70 -12.06 8.10
C ARG A 24 12.68 -11.88 9.26
N ALA A 25 13.99 -11.91 8.97
CA ALA A 25 15.03 -11.84 9.99
C ALA A 25 15.61 -10.43 10.21
N HIS A 26 15.46 -9.54 9.23
CA HIS A 26 16.05 -8.19 9.18
C HIS A 26 15.04 -7.17 8.65
N ALA A 27 15.50 -6.14 7.92
CA ALA A 27 14.65 -5.15 7.26
C ALA A 27 14.70 -5.35 5.74
N GLY A 28 13.53 -5.40 5.10
CA GLY A 28 13.37 -5.38 3.64
C GLY A 28 12.92 -4.01 3.16
N LEU A 29 13.44 -3.57 2.01
CA LEU A 29 13.01 -2.35 1.32
C LEU A 29 12.18 -2.72 0.09
N PHE A 30 11.00 -2.14 -0.02
CA PHE A 30 10.07 -2.39 -1.12
C PHE A 30 9.72 -1.06 -1.80
N ASP A 31 9.91 -1.00 -3.12
CA ASP A 31 9.34 0.07 -3.92
C ASP A 31 7.87 -0.23 -4.20
N VAL A 32 6.98 0.50 -3.53
CA VAL A 32 5.52 0.41 -3.71
C VAL A 32 4.95 1.66 -4.38
N SER A 33 5.78 2.41 -5.12
CA SER A 33 5.41 3.69 -5.74
C SER A 33 4.33 3.57 -6.82
N HIS A 34 4.00 2.35 -7.25
CA HIS A 34 2.88 2.09 -8.17
C HIS A 34 1.50 2.19 -7.48
N MET A 35 1.44 2.38 -6.16
CA MET A 35 0.20 2.62 -5.41
C MET A 35 -0.36 4.02 -5.70
N GLY A 36 -1.65 4.06 -6.07
CA GLY A 36 -2.38 5.32 -6.20
C GLY A 36 -2.60 5.96 -4.83
N GLN A 37 -2.29 7.25 -4.72
CA GLN A 37 -2.53 8.05 -3.53
C GLN A 37 -3.54 9.14 -3.84
N LEU A 38 -4.53 9.31 -2.97
CA LEU A 38 -5.56 10.34 -3.08
C LEU A 38 -5.57 11.16 -1.79
N LEU A 39 -5.41 12.48 -1.92
CA LEU A 39 -5.69 13.41 -0.83
C LEU A 39 -7.11 13.95 -1.02
N LEU A 40 -7.92 13.78 0.01
CA LEU A 40 -9.29 14.27 0.02
C LEU A 40 -9.38 15.55 0.86
N PRO A 41 -10.27 16.49 0.49
CA PRO A 41 -10.60 17.62 1.35
C PRO A 41 -11.12 17.15 2.72
N LEU A 42 -11.18 18.07 3.68
CA LEU A 42 -11.78 17.79 4.98
C LEU A 42 -13.27 17.46 4.86
N ALA A 43 -13.78 16.74 5.87
CA ALA A 43 -15.20 16.42 6.05
C ALA A 43 -15.82 15.64 4.87
N GLN A 44 -15.10 14.66 4.32
CA GLN A 44 -15.59 13.77 3.24
C GLN A 44 -16.02 12.38 3.74
N ASP A 45 -15.92 12.12 5.04
CA ASP A 45 -16.03 10.78 5.63
C ASP A 45 -17.33 10.08 5.22
N ALA A 46 -18.48 10.75 5.31
CA ALA A 46 -19.77 10.19 4.88
C ALA A 46 -19.83 9.85 3.38
N ALA A 47 -19.16 10.63 2.53
CA ALA A 47 -19.10 10.36 1.10
C ALA A 47 -18.18 9.16 0.78
N LEU A 48 -17.09 8.99 1.55
CA LEU A 48 -16.23 7.81 1.49
C LEU A 48 -16.99 6.54 1.90
N GLU A 49 -17.77 6.60 2.98
CA GLU A 49 -18.57 5.45 3.45
C GLU A 49 -19.65 5.01 2.47
N ALA A 50 -20.13 5.92 1.60
CA ALA A 50 -21.08 5.56 0.56
C ALA A 50 -20.48 4.63 -0.52
N VAL A 51 -19.15 4.60 -0.66
CA VAL A 51 -18.43 3.81 -1.69
C VAL A 51 -17.46 2.78 -1.11
N LEU A 52 -17.18 2.83 0.19
CA LEU A 52 -16.28 1.92 0.89
C LEU A 52 -17.02 1.13 1.98
N PRO A 53 -16.78 -0.18 2.13
CA PRO A 53 -17.37 -0.99 3.18
C PRO A 53 -16.63 -0.82 4.52
N GLY A 54 -16.57 0.41 5.06
CA GLY A 54 -15.88 0.71 6.29
C GLY A 54 -16.43 1.94 7.00
N ASP A 55 -16.40 1.92 8.34
CA ASP A 55 -16.67 3.08 9.20
C ASP A 55 -15.43 4.00 9.22
N ILE A 56 -15.51 5.08 8.45
CA ILE A 56 -14.49 6.12 8.29
C ILE A 56 -14.75 7.26 9.27
N THR A 57 -16.01 7.56 9.53
CA THR A 57 -16.46 8.58 10.49
C THR A 57 -15.96 8.28 11.90
N GLY A 58 -15.90 7.01 12.29
CA GLY A 58 -15.37 6.56 13.57
C GLY A 58 -13.84 6.53 13.67
N LEU A 59 -13.09 6.85 12.61
CA LEU A 59 -11.62 6.81 12.66
C LEU A 59 -11.04 7.99 13.44
N ALA A 60 -10.19 7.68 14.42
CA ALA A 60 -9.40 8.69 15.11
C ALA A 60 -8.31 9.27 14.20
N THR A 61 -7.87 10.51 14.46
CA THR A 61 -6.75 11.12 13.73
C THR A 61 -5.49 10.25 13.83
N GLY A 62 -4.90 9.93 12.68
CA GLY A 62 -3.70 9.08 12.58
C GLY A 62 -4.00 7.58 12.61
N ALA A 63 -5.26 7.16 12.74
CA ALA A 63 -5.65 5.77 12.61
C ALA A 63 -5.70 5.32 11.14
N LEU A 64 -5.40 4.04 10.90
CA LEU A 64 -5.52 3.37 9.60
C LEU A 64 -6.69 2.37 9.66
N ARG A 65 -7.36 2.18 8.54
CA ARG A 65 -8.46 1.22 8.37
C ARG A 65 -8.21 0.28 7.22
#